data_AF-A0A1H6ZA90-F1
#
_entry.id   AF-A0A1H6ZA90-F1
#
_cell.length_a   1.000
_cell.length_b   1.000
_cell.length_c   1.000
_cell.angle_alpha   90.00
_cell.angle_beta   90.00
_cell.angle_gamma   90.00
#
_symmetry.space_group_name_H-M   'P 1'
#
loop_
_entity.id
_entity.type
_entity.pdbx_description
1 polymer ?
#
loop_
_entity_poly.entity_id
_entity_poly.type
_entity_poly.pdbx_seq_one_letter_code
_entity_poly.pdbx_strand_id
1 'polypeptide(L)'
;MTEKKRPTARYDWAAIERDYRTGQYSNRELSRMHGPSEGAIRARAKEGNWQRDLSEQIRQRVREKTGRAIAQEVVKAETDAEIVEQAAEVGAGIVRGHQHLLRKAKTLAESLMDLLERQLEKGTVTVQLKGGDTAEVDVPLDYAGKTLGNATMALERVVRLERQAYGLDDDGAGKAVGKTLDELLAEVVE
;
A
#
# COMPACT_ATOMS: atom_id res chain seq x y z
N MET A 1 -1.82 -23.15 -51.57
CA MET A 1 -1.65 -23.38 -50.12
C MET A 1 -0.34 -24.12 -49.92
N THR A 2 0.70 -23.43 -49.47
CA THR A 2 1.96 -24.05 -49.07
C THR A 2 2.27 -23.58 -47.66
N GLU A 3 1.88 -24.39 -46.70
CA GLU A 3 2.08 -24.16 -45.28
C GLU A 3 3.57 -24.40 -44.95
N LYS A 4 4.33 -23.32 -44.86
CA LYS A 4 5.76 -23.36 -44.53
C LYS A 4 5.91 -23.56 -43.02
N LYS A 5 6.15 -24.81 -42.62
CA LYS A 5 6.53 -25.23 -41.26
C LYS A 5 7.74 -24.41 -40.79
N ARG A 6 7.56 -23.52 -39.81
CA ARG A 6 8.66 -22.70 -39.25
C ARG A 6 9.55 -23.57 -38.37
N PRO A 7 10.89 -23.49 -38.47
CA PRO A 7 11.78 -24.27 -37.62
C PRO A 7 11.73 -23.71 -36.19
N THR A 8 11.00 -24.40 -35.31
CA THR A 8 10.91 -24.10 -33.88
C THR A 8 12.05 -24.78 -33.13
N ALA A 9 13.24 -24.16 -33.09
CA ALA A 9 14.25 -24.39 -32.03
C ALA A 9 15.54 -23.60 -32.31
N ARG A 10 15.51 -22.27 -32.17
CA ARG A 10 16.75 -21.48 -32.09
C ARG A 10 16.99 -20.86 -30.71
N TYR A 11 15.96 -20.77 -29.89
CA TYR A 11 15.99 -20.04 -28.62
C TYR A 11 15.53 -20.96 -27.49
N ASP A 12 16.21 -20.87 -26.35
CA ASP A 12 15.80 -21.54 -25.12
C ASP A 12 14.60 -20.82 -24.52
N TRP A 13 13.41 -21.22 -24.97
CA TRP A 13 12.15 -20.62 -24.52
C TRP A 13 11.86 -20.87 -23.04
N ALA A 14 12.39 -21.93 -22.44
CA ALA A 14 12.20 -22.20 -21.02
C ALA A 14 13.04 -21.26 -20.15
N ALA A 15 14.27 -20.94 -20.58
CA ALA A 15 15.09 -19.92 -19.93
C ALA A 15 14.48 -18.51 -20.09
N ILE A 16 14.02 -18.17 -21.30
CA ILE A 16 13.35 -16.89 -21.55
C ILE A 16 12.07 -16.78 -20.71
N GLU A 17 11.28 -17.84 -20.60
CA GLU A 17 10.07 -17.86 -19.77
C GLU A 17 10.39 -17.61 -18.29
N ARG A 18 11.44 -18.28 -17.76
CA ARG A 18 11.87 -18.10 -16.38
C ARG A 18 12.24 -16.65 -16.10
N ASP A 19 13.08 -16.05 -16.94
CA ASP A 19 13.53 -14.66 -16.78
C ASP A 19 12.42 -13.65 -17.10
N TYR A 20 11.49 -13.99 -17.99
CA TYR A 20 10.30 -13.19 -18.25
C TYR A 20 9.41 -13.12 -17.00
N ARG A 21 9.17 -14.27 -16.35
CA ARG A 21 8.33 -14.38 -15.15
C ARG A 21 8.89 -13.59 -13.96
N THR A 22 10.21 -13.38 -13.86
CA THR A 22 10.78 -12.56 -12.77
C THR A 22 10.38 -11.09 -12.84
N GLY A 23 9.89 -10.62 -14.00
CA GLY A 23 9.52 -9.23 -14.23
C GLY A 23 10.71 -8.24 -14.27
N GLN A 24 11.91 -8.65 -13.85
CA GLN A 24 13.10 -7.79 -13.71
C GLN A 24 13.65 -7.28 -15.05
N TYR A 25 13.42 -8.01 -16.14
CA TYR A 25 13.98 -7.71 -17.46
C TYR A 25 12.89 -7.33 -18.45
N SER A 26 13.06 -6.20 -19.11
CA SER A 26 12.22 -5.82 -20.26
C SER A 26 12.35 -6.82 -21.40
N ASN A 27 11.35 -6.88 -22.28
CA ASN A 27 11.43 -7.73 -23.48
C ASN A 27 12.64 -7.39 -24.37
N ARG A 28 13.17 -6.16 -24.31
CA ARG A 28 14.40 -5.74 -25.01
C ARG A 28 15.66 -6.32 -24.36
N GLU A 29 15.72 -6.34 -23.03
CA GLU A 29 16.84 -6.96 -22.31
C GLU A 29 16.84 -8.48 -22.49
N LEU A 30 15.67 -9.12 -22.39
CA LEU A 30 15.52 -10.54 -22.71
C LEU A 30 15.93 -10.84 -24.16
N SER A 31 15.64 -9.94 -25.09
CA SER A 31 16.08 -10.04 -26.48
C SER A 31 17.60 -9.98 -26.61
N ARG A 32 18.26 -9.09 -25.87
CA ARG A 32 19.73 -9.00 -25.83
C ARG A 32 20.39 -10.20 -25.16
N MET A 33 19.78 -10.74 -24.11
CA MET A 33 20.31 -11.86 -23.32
C MET A 33 20.15 -13.20 -24.04
N HIS A 34 18.97 -13.46 -24.60
CA HIS A 34 18.59 -14.77 -25.13
C HIS A 34 18.56 -14.84 -26.66
N GLY A 35 18.55 -13.68 -27.34
CA GLY A 35 18.65 -13.57 -28.80
C GLY A 35 17.36 -13.43 -29.63
N PRO A 36 16.14 -13.86 -29.21
CA PRO A 36 14.95 -13.61 -30.02
C PRO A 36 14.57 -12.14 -29.99
N SER A 37 13.97 -11.63 -31.07
CA SER A 37 13.46 -10.25 -31.12
C SER A 37 12.39 -9.98 -30.05
N GLU A 38 12.28 -8.73 -29.59
CA GLU A 38 11.24 -8.28 -28.63
C GLU A 38 9.82 -8.74 -29.03
N GLY A 39 9.47 -8.60 -30.32
CA GLY A 39 8.17 -9.01 -30.85
C GLY A 39 7.95 -10.52 -30.82
N ALA A 40 9.00 -11.32 -31.00
CA ALA A 40 8.91 -12.78 -30.91
C ALA A 40 8.70 -13.25 -29.46
N ILE A 41 9.38 -12.60 -28.50
CA ILE A 41 9.18 -12.86 -27.06
C ILE A 41 7.75 -12.50 -26.67
N ARG A 42 7.25 -11.32 -27.08
CA ARG A 42 5.86 -10.90 -26.81
C ARG A 42 4.84 -11.87 -27.41
N ALA A 43 5.04 -12.30 -28.66
CA ALA A 43 4.14 -13.25 -29.31
C ALA A 43 4.13 -14.60 -28.60
N ARG A 44 5.30 -15.09 -28.17
CA ARG A 44 5.43 -16.36 -27.45
C ARG A 44 4.85 -16.31 -26.04
N ALA A 45 5.08 -15.21 -25.32
CA ALA A 45 4.49 -14.97 -24.01
C ALA A 45 2.97 -14.94 -24.08
N LYS A 46 2.40 -14.33 -25.13
CA LYS A 46 0.96 -14.31 -25.37
C LYS A 46 0.41 -15.70 -25.71
N GLU A 47 1.09 -16.46 -26.56
CA GLU A 47 0.70 -17.83 -26.93
C GLU A 47 0.78 -18.79 -25.73
N GLY A 48 1.78 -18.60 -24.86
CA GLY A 48 2.04 -19.42 -23.68
C GLY A 48 1.42 -18.91 -22.38
N ASN A 49 0.63 -17.84 -22.41
CA ASN A 49 0.06 -17.18 -21.23
C ASN A 49 1.08 -16.89 -20.11
N TRP A 50 2.28 -16.44 -20.49
CA TRP A 50 3.31 -16.08 -19.51
C TRP A 50 2.90 -14.83 -18.73
N GLN A 51 2.97 -14.89 -17.41
CA GLN A 51 2.70 -13.77 -16.51
C GLN A 51 3.99 -13.27 -15.88
N ARG A 52 4.16 -11.95 -15.80
CA ARG A 52 5.32 -11.30 -15.16
C ARG A 52 4.98 -11.00 -13.71
N ASP A 53 5.90 -11.28 -12.79
CA ASP A 53 5.83 -10.77 -11.43
C ASP A 53 6.33 -9.31 -11.42
N LEU A 54 5.40 -8.37 -11.48
CA LEU A 54 5.69 -6.94 -11.43
C LEU A 54 5.59 -6.37 -10.00
N SER A 55 5.43 -7.22 -8.99
CA SER A 55 5.12 -6.80 -7.62
C SER A 55 6.15 -5.81 -7.05
N GLU A 56 7.45 -6.04 -7.30
CA GLU A 56 8.50 -5.17 -6.79
C GLU A 56 8.53 -3.81 -7.51
N GLN A 57 8.39 -3.79 -8.84
CA GLN A 57 8.30 -2.56 -9.61
C GLN A 57 7.06 -1.75 -9.24
N ILE A 58 5.94 -2.43 -9.00
CA ILE A 58 4.71 -1.81 -8.50
C ILE A 58 4.97 -1.23 -7.11
N ARG A 59 5.52 -2.01 -6.16
CA ARG A 59 5.85 -1.51 -4.81
C ARG A 59 6.75 -0.28 -4.86
N GLN A 60 7.81 -0.32 -5.67
CA GLN A 60 8.72 0.79 -5.86
C GLN A 60 8.00 2.01 -6.45
N ARG A 61 7.19 1.83 -7.50
CA ARG A 61 6.47 2.93 -8.13
C ARG A 61 5.34 3.48 -7.27
N VAL A 62 4.65 2.66 -6.48
CA VAL A 62 3.69 3.08 -5.43
C VAL A 62 4.40 3.97 -4.41
N ARG A 63 5.63 3.61 -4.00
CA ARG A 63 6.44 4.44 -3.09
C ARG A 63 6.85 5.76 -3.74
N GLU A 64 7.20 5.75 -5.02
CA GLU A 64 7.65 6.93 -5.76
C GLU A 64 6.50 7.87 -6.16
N LYS A 65 5.30 7.35 -6.44
CA LYS A 65 4.14 8.13 -6.88
C LYS A 65 3.20 8.38 -5.72
N THR A 66 3.26 9.59 -5.18
CA THR A 66 2.24 10.10 -4.25
C THR A 66 1.56 11.32 -4.91
N GLY A 67 0.54 11.13 -5.77
CA GLY A 67 -0.29 12.25 -6.27
C GLY A 67 -1.27 11.98 -7.43
N ARG A 68 -2.58 12.08 -7.11
CA ARG A 68 -3.84 12.27 -7.88
C ARG A 68 -4.08 11.57 -9.25
N ALA A 69 -4.99 10.58 -9.19
CA ALA A 69 -6.37 10.53 -9.73
C ALA A 69 -6.61 9.53 -10.88
N ILE A 70 -7.12 8.33 -10.58
CA ILE A 70 -7.54 7.33 -11.59
C ILE A 70 -8.81 6.60 -11.16
N ALA A 71 -9.97 7.06 -11.61
CA ALA A 71 -11.15 6.18 -11.62
C ALA A 71 -11.53 5.71 -13.03
N GLN A 72 -10.81 6.11 -14.09
CA GLN A 72 -11.25 5.86 -15.47
C GLN A 72 -10.26 5.07 -16.37
N GLU A 73 -9.00 4.86 -16.00
CA GLU A 73 -7.98 4.44 -17.00
C GLU A 73 -7.47 2.99 -16.92
N VAL A 74 -7.73 2.25 -15.82
CA VAL A 74 -7.16 0.89 -15.62
C VAL A 74 -7.60 -0.12 -16.69
N VAL A 75 -8.74 0.10 -17.35
CA VAL A 75 -9.28 -0.82 -18.37
C VAL A 75 -8.55 -0.68 -19.73
N LYS A 76 -7.60 0.25 -19.89
CA LYS A 76 -6.96 0.57 -21.19
C LYS A 76 -5.46 0.27 -21.33
N ALA A 77 -4.77 -0.29 -20.33
CA ALA A 77 -3.32 -0.52 -20.44
C ALA A 77 -2.96 -1.66 -21.41
N GLU A 78 -1.99 -1.42 -22.31
CA GLU A 78 -1.51 -2.38 -23.31
C GLU A 78 -0.07 -2.86 -23.03
N THR A 79 0.67 -2.21 -22.13
CA THR A 79 2.08 -2.49 -21.85
C THR A 79 2.40 -2.68 -20.36
N ASP A 80 3.46 -3.44 -20.06
CA ASP A 80 3.94 -3.68 -18.69
C ASP A 80 4.25 -2.37 -17.93
N ALA A 81 4.76 -1.35 -18.63
CA ALA A 81 5.03 -0.05 -18.05
C ALA A 81 3.74 0.68 -17.64
N GLU A 82 2.68 0.58 -18.44
CA GLU A 82 1.36 1.13 -18.13
C GLU A 82 0.70 0.37 -16.97
N ILE A 83 0.86 -0.96 -16.91
CA ILE A 83 0.36 -1.78 -15.78
C ILE A 83 1.03 -1.37 -14.47
N VAL A 84 2.37 -1.25 -14.48
CA VAL A 84 3.13 -0.79 -13.31
C VAL A 84 2.70 0.61 -12.89
N GLU A 85 2.52 1.50 -13.85
CA GLU A 85 2.11 2.88 -13.61
C GLU A 85 0.70 2.99 -13.01
N GLN A 86 -0.25 2.23 -13.53
CA GLN A 86 -1.61 2.21 -13.01
C GLN A 86 -1.68 1.62 -11.60
N ALA A 87 -0.97 0.51 -11.37
CA ALA A 87 -0.88 -0.08 -10.04
C ALA A 87 -0.18 0.85 -9.03
N ALA A 88 0.82 1.61 -9.48
CA ALA A 88 1.48 2.65 -8.69
C ALA A 88 0.48 3.69 -8.17
N GLU A 89 -0.38 4.20 -9.05
CA GLU A 89 -1.33 5.24 -8.69
C GLU A 89 -2.51 4.73 -7.83
N VAL A 90 -2.91 3.46 -7.99
CA VAL A 90 -3.87 2.79 -7.06
C VAL A 90 -3.27 2.70 -5.66
N GLY A 91 -2.04 2.19 -5.53
CA GLY A 91 -1.36 2.11 -4.25
C GLY A 91 -1.12 3.49 -3.63
N ALA A 92 -0.77 4.48 -4.46
CA ALA A 92 -0.67 5.88 -4.05
C ALA A 92 -1.98 6.42 -3.45
N GLY A 93 -3.12 6.09 -4.07
CA GLY A 93 -4.44 6.45 -3.59
C GLY A 93 -4.71 5.91 -2.18
N ILE A 94 -4.40 4.63 -1.95
CA ILE A 94 -4.54 3.98 -0.64
C ILE A 94 -3.65 4.68 0.40
N VAL A 95 -2.38 4.92 0.08
CA VAL A 95 -1.43 5.60 0.98
C VAL A 95 -1.92 7.01 1.33
N ARG A 96 -2.41 7.77 0.35
CA ARG A 96 -3.00 9.11 0.60
C ARG A 96 -4.24 9.03 1.49
N GLY A 97 -5.09 8.02 1.29
CA GLY A 97 -6.25 7.76 2.14
C GLY A 97 -5.84 7.48 3.59
N HIS A 98 -4.84 6.61 3.79
CA HIS A 98 -4.27 6.36 5.11
C HIS A 98 -3.68 7.62 5.73
N GLN A 99 -2.89 8.40 5.00
CA GLN A 99 -2.34 9.67 5.49
C GLN A 99 -3.42 10.68 5.88
N HIS A 100 -4.51 10.75 5.11
CA HIS A 100 -5.65 11.59 5.48
C HIS A 100 -6.29 11.14 6.79
N LEU A 101 -6.51 9.83 6.95
CA LEU A 101 -7.06 9.25 8.19
C LEU A 101 -6.13 9.46 9.38
N LEU A 102 -4.81 9.31 9.20
CA LEU A 102 -3.80 9.56 10.23
C LEU A 102 -3.82 11.00 10.70
N ARG A 103 -3.82 11.97 9.77
CA ARG A 103 -3.95 13.40 10.13
C ARG A 103 -5.25 13.67 10.89
N LYS A 104 -6.38 13.11 10.43
CA LYS A 104 -7.67 13.25 11.11
C LYS A 104 -7.64 12.65 12.52
N ALA A 105 -7.06 11.47 12.69
CA ALA A 105 -6.92 10.80 13.99
C ALA A 105 -6.03 11.61 14.94
N LYS A 106 -4.92 12.17 14.45
CA LYS A 106 -4.05 13.09 15.21
C LYS A 106 -4.83 14.31 15.69
N THR A 107 -5.51 15.01 14.78
CA THR A 107 -6.29 16.21 15.15
C THR A 107 -7.38 15.90 16.17
N LEU A 108 -8.05 14.75 16.07
CA LEU A 108 -9.04 14.34 17.07
C LEU A 108 -8.42 14.03 18.43
N ALA A 109 -7.25 13.39 18.46
CA ALA A 109 -6.54 13.12 19.71
C ALA A 109 -6.02 14.40 20.36
N GLU A 110 -5.48 15.35 19.58
CA GLU A 110 -5.10 16.69 20.05
C GLU A 110 -6.31 17.43 20.63
N SER A 111 -7.44 17.45 19.91
CA SER A 111 -8.68 18.08 20.39
C SER A 111 -9.21 17.45 21.68
N LEU A 112 -9.05 16.14 21.85
CA LEU A 112 -9.44 15.44 23.08
C LEU A 112 -8.53 15.82 24.26
N MET A 113 -7.22 15.97 24.03
CA MET A 113 -6.29 16.45 25.06
C MET A 113 -6.58 17.90 25.44
N ASP A 114 -6.84 18.79 24.47
CA ASP A 114 -7.22 20.19 24.71
C ASP A 114 -8.50 20.29 25.55
N LEU A 115 -9.50 19.43 25.27
CA LEU A 115 -10.73 19.39 26.05
C LEU A 115 -10.46 18.92 27.48
N LEU A 116 -9.64 17.86 27.63
CA LEU A 116 -9.28 17.34 28.95
C LEU A 116 -8.51 18.37 29.77
N GLU A 117 -7.57 19.10 29.15
CA GLU A 117 -6.83 20.19 29.78
C GLU A 117 -7.78 21.25 30.35
N ARG A 118 -8.74 21.73 29.54
CA ARG A 118 -9.76 22.70 29.99
C ARG A 118 -10.62 22.18 31.13
N GLN A 119 -10.98 20.89 31.10
CA GLN A 119 -11.75 20.27 32.20
C GLN A 119 -10.94 20.19 33.48
N LEU A 120 -9.65 19.82 33.39
CA LEU A 120 -8.74 19.78 34.52
C LEU A 120 -8.48 21.17 35.10
N GLU A 121 -8.33 22.20 34.26
CA GLU A 121 -8.21 23.60 34.69
C GLU A 121 -9.46 24.09 35.44
N LYS A 122 -10.66 23.73 34.96
CA LYS A 122 -11.91 24.03 35.67
C LYS A 122 -11.97 23.33 37.03
N GLY A 123 -11.40 22.14 37.14
CA GLY A 123 -11.37 21.34 38.36
C GLY A 123 -12.67 20.60 38.69
N THR A 124 -13.80 21.02 38.11
CA THR A 124 -15.12 20.39 38.29
C THR A 124 -15.83 20.05 36.97
N VAL A 125 -16.66 19.01 37.01
CA VAL A 125 -17.58 18.62 35.93
C VAL A 125 -19.02 18.64 36.44
N THR A 126 -19.95 19.01 35.56
CA THR A 126 -21.38 19.00 35.86
C THR A 126 -21.96 17.61 35.60
N VAL A 127 -22.63 17.04 36.59
CA VAL A 127 -23.29 15.74 36.49
C VAL A 127 -24.78 15.86 36.77
N GLN A 128 -25.60 15.08 36.07
CA GLN A 128 -27.03 14.96 36.36
C GLN A 128 -27.27 13.90 37.44
N LEU A 129 -28.02 14.29 38.46
CA LEU A 129 -28.48 13.40 39.52
C LEU A 129 -29.77 12.69 39.08
N LYS A 130 -30.09 11.57 39.74
CA LYS A 130 -31.29 10.77 39.45
C LYS A 130 -32.62 11.56 39.55
N GLY A 131 -32.62 12.70 40.26
CA GLY A 131 -33.79 13.57 40.41
C GLY A 131 -33.96 14.62 39.31
N GLY A 132 -33.05 14.71 38.33
CA GLY A 132 -33.08 15.73 37.27
C GLY A 132 -32.28 17.00 37.59
N ASP A 133 -31.90 17.20 38.85
CA ASP A 133 -31.00 18.28 39.27
C ASP A 133 -29.56 18.06 38.79
N THR A 134 -28.81 19.14 38.62
CA THR A 134 -27.38 19.11 38.28
C THR A 134 -26.52 19.46 39.49
N ALA A 135 -25.40 18.76 39.65
CA ALA A 135 -24.37 19.08 40.65
C ALA A 135 -23.01 19.25 39.98
N GLU A 136 -22.15 20.11 40.54
CA GLU A 136 -20.73 20.13 40.20
C GLU A 136 -19.98 19.19 41.14
N VAL A 137 -19.15 18.34 40.55
CA VAL A 137 -18.27 17.42 41.26
C VAL A 137 -16.85 17.56 40.74
N ASP A 138 -15.86 17.21 41.55
CA ASP A 138 -14.46 17.21 41.11
C ASP A 138 -14.27 16.34 39.87
N VAL A 139 -13.36 16.75 38.98
CA VAL A 139 -13.00 15.95 37.81
C VAL A 139 -12.47 14.59 38.29
N PRO A 140 -13.11 13.47 37.93
CA PRO A 140 -12.64 12.16 38.36
C PRO A 140 -11.28 11.85 37.73
N LEU A 141 -10.25 11.70 38.56
CA LEU A 141 -8.88 11.47 38.07
C LEU A 141 -8.73 10.15 37.29
N ASP A 142 -9.53 9.13 37.60
CA ASP A 142 -9.57 7.88 36.81
C ASP A 142 -10.09 8.12 35.38
N TYR A 143 -11.11 8.97 35.22
CA TYR A 143 -11.60 9.39 33.91
C TYR A 143 -10.53 10.19 33.15
N ALA A 144 -9.88 11.15 33.82
CA ALA A 144 -8.82 11.95 33.22
C ALA A 144 -7.63 11.09 32.78
N GLY A 145 -7.16 10.18 33.65
CA GLY A 145 -6.07 9.26 33.36
C GLY A 145 -6.37 8.33 32.18
N LYS A 146 -7.58 7.75 32.12
CA LYS A 146 -8.01 6.91 30.99
C LYS A 146 -8.10 7.70 29.68
N THR A 147 -8.64 8.91 29.74
CA THR A 147 -8.78 9.78 28.56
C THR A 147 -7.42 10.15 28.01
N LEU A 148 -6.51 10.61 28.87
CA LEU A 148 -5.14 10.94 28.50
C LEU A 148 -4.40 9.71 27.94
N GLY A 149 -4.49 8.56 28.62
CA GLY A 149 -3.85 7.32 28.17
C GLY A 149 -4.34 6.86 26.79
N ASN A 150 -5.65 6.97 26.52
CA ASN A 150 -6.20 6.62 25.21
C ASN A 150 -5.73 7.60 24.12
N ALA A 151 -5.67 8.90 24.41
CA ALA A 151 -5.19 9.90 23.48
C ALA A 151 -3.70 9.72 23.15
N THR A 152 -2.85 9.48 24.15
CA THR A 152 -1.41 9.27 23.94
C THR A 152 -1.14 7.97 23.17
N MET A 153 -1.84 6.87 23.47
CA MET A 153 -1.75 5.64 22.68
C MET A 153 -2.20 5.83 21.22
N ALA A 154 -3.24 6.63 20.99
CA ALA A 154 -3.69 6.96 19.63
C ALA A 154 -2.61 7.75 18.89
N LEU A 155 -2.02 8.76 19.53
CA LEU A 155 -0.94 9.57 18.96
C LEU A 155 0.32 8.76 18.67
N GLU A 156 0.75 7.90 19.59
CA GLU A 156 1.89 7.00 19.37
C GLU A 156 1.71 6.14 18.11
N ARG A 157 0.51 5.54 17.97
CA ARG A 157 0.17 4.75 16.79
C ARG A 157 0.17 5.58 15.52
N VAL A 158 -0.39 6.79 15.57
CA VAL A 158 -0.42 7.69 14.41
C VAL A 158 0.99 8.12 14.02
N VAL A 159 1.81 8.57 14.96
CA VAL A 159 3.20 8.99 14.71
C VAL A 159 4.02 7.86 14.13
N ARG A 160 3.90 6.64 14.66
CA ARG A 160 4.57 5.46 14.10
C ARG A 160 4.13 5.19 12.67
N LEU A 161 2.83 5.22 12.37
CA LEU A 161 2.32 4.98 11.02
C LEU A 161 2.71 6.11 10.04
N GLU A 162 2.77 7.36 10.51
CA GLU A 162 3.27 8.49 9.72
C GLU A 162 4.76 8.31 9.41
N ARG A 163 5.58 7.95 10.41
CA ARG A 163 7.01 7.67 10.22
C ARG A 163 7.25 6.54 9.22
N GLN A 164 6.48 5.46 9.30
CA GLN A 164 6.50 4.37 8.30
C GLN A 164 6.10 4.86 6.90
N ALA A 165 5.05 5.68 6.80
CA ALA A 165 4.60 6.22 5.52
C ALA A 165 5.63 7.16 4.86
N TYR A 166 6.48 7.81 5.66
CA TYR A 166 7.57 8.68 5.19
C TYR A 166 8.93 7.97 5.12
N GLY A 167 9.00 6.66 5.38
CA GLY A 167 10.24 5.89 5.38
C GLY A 167 11.24 6.33 6.47
N LEU A 168 10.77 7.00 7.53
CA LEU A 168 11.60 7.49 8.63
C LEU A 168 11.95 6.39 9.66
N ASP A 169 11.31 5.23 9.54
CA ASP A 169 11.58 4.01 10.33
C ASP A 169 12.35 2.95 9.53
N ASP A 170 12.75 3.26 8.29
CA ASP A 170 13.55 2.36 7.47
C ASP A 170 15.03 2.51 7.87
N ASP A 171 15.43 1.83 8.94
CA ASP A 171 16.82 1.75 9.41
C ASP A 171 17.68 0.92 8.45
N GLY A 172 17.67 1.18 7.13
CA GLY A 172 18.57 0.57 6.13
C GLY A 172 18.67 -0.96 6.08
N ALA A 173 17.86 -1.70 6.84
CA ALA A 173 17.98 -3.12 7.06
C ALA A 173 16.62 -3.78 6.77
N GLY A 174 16.54 -4.39 5.59
CA GLY A 174 15.31 -4.91 5.02
C GLY A 174 14.47 -5.76 5.98
N LYS A 175 13.21 -5.36 6.14
CA LYS A 175 12.10 -6.24 6.49
C LYS A 175 10.88 -5.82 5.69
N ALA A 176 10.81 -6.25 4.44
CA ALA A 176 9.56 -6.39 3.73
C ALA A 176 8.75 -7.53 4.38
N VAL A 177 8.08 -7.24 5.49
CA VAL A 177 7.09 -8.15 6.08
C VAL A 177 5.73 -7.73 5.54
N GLY A 178 5.48 -8.11 4.29
CA GLY A 178 4.15 -8.15 3.70
C GLY A 178 3.99 -9.54 3.09
N LYS A 179 2.84 -10.17 3.30
CA LYS A 179 2.54 -11.47 2.70
C LYS A 179 2.77 -11.40 1.19
N THR A 180 3.37 -12.43 0.62
CA THR A 180 3.55 -12.52 -0.83
C THR A 180 2.17 -12.66 -1.49
N LEU A 181 2.07 -12.31 -2.77
CA LEU A 181 0.79 -12.43 -3.50
C LEU A 181 0.30 -13.88 -3.51
N ASP A 182 1.22 -14.85 -3.53
CA ASP A 182 0.90 -16.28 -3.41
C ASP A 182 0.23 -16.62 -2.06
N GLU A 183 0.69 -16.01 -0.97
CA GLU A 183 0.08 -16.19 0.36
C GLU A 183 -1.30 -15.54 0.46
N LEU A 184 -1.52 -14.41 -0.22
CA LEU A 184 -2.83 -13.75 -0.28
C LEU A 184 -3.83 -14.50 -1.17
N LEU A 185 -3.36 -15.13 -2.24
CA LEU A 185 -4.20 -15.93 -3.14
C LEU A 185 -4.58 -17.28 -2.51
N ALA A 186 -3.71 -17.85 -1.67
CA ALA A 186 -4.02 -19.08 -0.94
C ALA A 186 -5.17 -18.90 0.08
N GLU A 187 -5.28 -17.73 0.72
CA GLU A 187 -6.37 -17.43 1.67
C GLU A 187 -7.74 -17.22 1.02
N VAL A 188 -7.80 -17.04 -0.31
CA VAL A 188 -9.07 -16.84 -1.05
C VAL A 188 -9.63 -18.17 -1.60
N VAL A 189 -8.84 -19.26 -1.52
CA VAL A 189 -9.18 -20.58 -2.06
C VAL A 189 -9.65 -21.57 -0.97
N GLU A 190 -9.63 -21.16 0.31
CA GLU A 190 -10.41 -21.80 1.39
C GLU A 190 -11.78 -21.13 1.56
#